data_AF-X1TUA6-F1
#
_entry.id   AF-X1TUA6-F1
#
_cell.length_a   1.000
_cell.length_b   1.000
_cell.length_c   1.000
_cell.angle_alpha   90.00
_cell.angle_beta   90.00
_cell.angle_gamma   90.00
#
_symmetry.space_group_name_H-M   'P 1'
#
loop_
_entity.id
_entity.type
_entity.pdbx_description
1 polymer ?
#
loop_
_entity_poly.entity_id
_entity_poly.type
_entity_poly.pdbx_seq_one_letter_code
_entity_poly.pdbx_strand_id
1 'polypeptide(L)' 'GYYIRKLNQAYFAFHGAYADQPTSIDPIGVELRELRNKSASLKDFLETVSDMTSRQELSDALNEVVAGNA' A
#
# COMPACT_ATOMS: atom_id res chain seq x y z
N GLY A 1 -17.04 -19.44 30.15
CA GLY A 1 -16.74 -18.66 28.93
C GLY A 1 -15.55 -19.26 28.23
N TYR A 2 -15.48 -19.19 26.90
CA TYR A 2 -14.37 -19.73 26.10
C TYR A 2 -13.30 -18.67 25.85
N TYR A 3 -12.05 -18.99 26.17
CA TYR A 3 -10.89 -18.18 25.81
C TYR A 3 -10.55 -18.39 24.34
N ILE A 4 -10.95 -17.44 23.49
CA ILE A 4 -10.49 -17.42 22.10
C ILE A 4 -9.08 -16.81 22.10
N ARG A 5 -8.08 -17.59 21.66
CA ARG A 5 -6.73 -17.04 21.40
C ARG A 5 -6.77 -16.17 20.16
N LYS A 6 -5.91 -15.14 20.12
CA LYS A 6 -5.78 -14.23 18.97
C LYS A 6 -5.57 -15.05 17.68
N LEU A 7 -6.57 -15.01 16.80
CA LEU A 7 -6.57 -15.79 15.56
C LEU A 7 -5.64 -15.13 14.53
N ASN A 8 -4.80 -15.94 13.89
CA ASN A 8 -3.79 -15.46 12.95
C ASN A 8 -4.46 -15.02 11.63
N GLN A 9 -4.20 -13.79 11.19
CA GLN A 9 -4.73 -13.24 9.94
C GLN A 9 -4.27 -14.01 8.69
N ALA A 10 -3.03 -14.52 8.68
CA ALA A 10 -2.50 -15.33 7.59
C ALA A 10 -3.29 -16.65 7.42
N TYR A 11 -3.85 -17.20 8.50
CA TYR A 11 -4.71 -18.38 8.41
C TYR A 11 -5.92 -18.13 7.49
N PHE A 12 -6.58 -16.98 7.63
CA PHE A 12 -7.67 -16.60 6.74
C PHE A 12 -7.21 -16.29 5.31
N ALA A 13 -5.98 -15.82 5.12
CA ALA A 13 -5.40 -15.58 3.79
C ALA A 13 -5.18 -16.86 2.99
N PHE A 14 -4.83 -17.96 3.66
CA PHE A 14 -4.72 -19.27 3.02
C PHE A 14 -6.07 -19.95 2.78
N HIS A 15 -7.10 -19.57 3.52
CA HIS A 15 -8.45 -20.15 3.43
C HIS A 15 -9.49 -19.25 2.73
N GLY A 16 -9.02 -18.26 1.96
CA GLY A 16 -9.86 -17.48 1.04
C GLY A 16 -10.77 -16.44 1.68
N ALA A 17 -10.62 -16.11 2.96
CA ALA A 17 -11.42 -15.07 3.62
C ALA A 17 -10.68 -13.73 3.77
N TYR A 18 -9.45 -13.65 3.29
CA TYR A 18 -8.63 -12.44 3.36
C TYR A 18 -8.72 -11.68 2.04
N ALA A 19 -9.25 -10.46 2.09
CA ALA A 19 -9.44 -9.60 0.92
C ALA A 19 -10.35 -10.16 -0.20
N ASP A 20 -11.12 -11.23 0.05
CA ASP A 20 -12.09 -11.82 -0.91
C ASP A 20 -13.35 -10.97 -1.12
N GLN A 21 -13.48 -9.85 -0.41
CA GLN A 21 -14.52 -8.86 -0.72
C GLN A 21 -13.91 -7.74 -1.57
N PRO A 22 -14.40 -7.49 -2.81
CA PRO A 22 -13.94 -6.41 -3.68
C PRO A 22 -14.42 -5.02 -3.21
N THR A 23 -14.87 -4.91 -1.96
CA THR A 23 -15.54 -3.72 -1.41
C THR A 23 -14.57 -2.59 -1.06
N SER A 24 -13.26 -2.88 -0.98
CA SER A 24 -12.25 -1.84 -0.81
C SER A 24 -11.68 -1.44 -2.17
N ILE A 25 -12.37 -0.51 -2.83
CA ILE A 25 -11.82 0.23 -3.97
C ILE A 25 -10.79 1.20 -3.39
N ASP A 26 -9.66 0.68 -2.91
CA ASP A 26 -8.67 1.47 -2.20
C ASP A 26 -7.79 2.23 -3.22
N PRO A 27 -7.87 3.57 -3.28
CA PRO A 27 -7.05 4.36 -4.20
C PRO A 27 -5.55 4.18 -3.97
N ILE A 28 -5.14 3.74 -2.77
CA ILE A 28 -3.73 3.53 -2.41
C ILE A 28 -3.04 2.57 -3.38
N GLY A 29 -3.73 1.51 -3.83
CA GLY A 29 -3.13 0.54 -4.75
C GLY A 29 -2.84 1.13 -6.14
N VAL A 30 -3.67 2.06 -6.61
CA VAL A 30 -3.46 2.75 -7.89
C VAL A 30 -2.34 3.78 -7.74
N GLU A 31 -2.35 4.56 -6.66
CA GLU A 31 -1.34 5.57 -6.34
C GLU A 31 0.05 4.97 -6.16
N LEU A 32 0.19 3.83 -5.47
CA LEU A 32 1.46 3.12 -5.33
C LEU A 32 2.00 2.61 -6.67
N ARG A 33 1.11 2.16 -7.59
CA ARG A 33 1.51 1.77 -8.94
C ARG A 33 1.99 2.97 -9.75
N GLU A 34 1.34 4.11 -9.62
CA GLU A 34 1.77 5.34 -10.27
C GLU A 34 3.14 5.78 -9.75
N LEU A 35 3.30 5.82 -8.42
CA LEU A 35 4.58 6.17 -7.79
C LEU A 35 5.69 5.22 -8.26
N ARG A 36 5.41 3.91 -8.32
CA ARG A 36 6.34 2.91 -8.85
C ARG A 36 6.73 3.17 -10.31
N ASN A 37 5.78 3.55 -11.16
CA ASN A 37 6.07 3.83 -12.57
C ASN A 37 6.93 5.08 -12.75
N LYS A 38 6.90 6.00 -11.78
CA LYS A 38 7.69 7.23 -11.78
C LYS A 38 9.08 7.08 -11.13
N SER A 39 9.30 6.03 -10.32
CA SER A 39 10.60 5.77 -9.70
C SER A 39 11.64 5.32 -10.73
N ALA A 40 12.88 5.81 -10.60
CA ALA A 40 13.97 5.45 -11.50
C ALA A 40 14.38 3.97 -11.39
N SER A 41 14.18 3.35 -10.23
CA SER A 41 14.41 1.92 -10.02
C SER A 41 13.47 1.35 -8.96
N LEU A 42 13.44 0.01 -8.85
CA LEU A 42 12.76 -0.69 -7.76
C LEU A 42 13.33 -0.29 -6.39
N LYS A 43 14.64 -0.07 -6.30
CA LYS A 43 15.30 0.31 -5.05
C LYS A 43 14.81 1.68 -4.61
N ASP A 44 14.84 2.67 -5.51
CA ASP A 44 14.41 4.04 -5.20
C ASP A 44 12.93 4.08 -4.80
N PHE A 45 12.09 3.26 -5.44
CA PHE A 45 10.70 3.08 -5.04
C PHE A 45 10.58 2.58 -3.59
N LEU A 46 11.31 1.50 -3.25
CA LEU A 46 11.24 0.89 -1.92
C LEU A 46 11.77 1.83 -0.82
N GLU A 47 12.87 2.53 -1.06
CA GLU A 47 13.42 3.54 -0.15
C GLU A 47 12.44 4.71 0.04
N THR A 48 11.73 5.10 -1.01
CA THR A 48 10.73 6.18 -0.93
C THR A 48 9.52 5.77 -0.08
N VAL A 49 8.97 4.57 -0.29
CA VAL A 49 7.75 4.13 0.41
C VAL A 49 8.02 3.56 1.80
N SER A 50 9.25 3.17 2.14
CA SER A 50 9.58 2.61 3.46
C SER A 50 9.42 3.61 4.59
N ASP A 51 9.57 4.90 4.29
CA ASP A 51 9.51 5.98 5.27
C ASP A 51 8.10 6.57 5.40
N MET A 52 7.17 6.18 4.52
CA MET A 52 5.79 6.63 4.55
C MET A 52 5.01 5.95 5.67
N THR A 53 4.42 6.75 6.54
CA THR A 53 3.57 6.32 7.66
C THR A 53 2.12 6.75 7.48
N SER A 54 1.82 7.56 6.46
CA SER A 54 0.50 8.13 6.20
C SER A 54 0.14 8.17 4.72
N ARG A 55 -1.16 8.22 4.42
CA ARG A 55 -1.67 8.44 3.05
C ARG A 55 -1.27 9.81 2.51
N GLN A 56 -1.12 10.81 3.37
CA GLN A 56 -0.78 12.17 2.95
C GLN A 56 0.61 12.22 2.31
N GLU A 57 1.59 11.53 2.90
CA GLU A 57 2.95 11.44 2.34
C GLU A 57 2.97 10.80 0.95
N LEU A 58 2.10 9.81 0.69
CA LEU A 58 1.92 9.24 -0.64
C LEU A 58 1.36 10.26 -1.64
N SER A 59 0.36 11.06 -1.23
CA SER A 59 -0.17 12.15 -2.06
C SER A 59 0.90 13.18 -2.40
N ASP A 60 1.70 13.57 -1.41
CA ASP A 60 2.70 14.62 -1.54
C ASP A 60 3.84 14.16 -2.45
N ALA A 61 4.33 12.93 -2.27
CA ALA A 61 5.32 12.33 -3.16
C ALA A 61 4.85 12.26 -4.62
N LEU A 62 3.57 11.94 -4.86
CA LEU A 62 3.01 11.95 -6.21
C LEU A 62 2.97 13.35 -6.83
N ASN A 63 2.68 14.38 -6.03
CA ASN A 63 2.64 15.77 -6.47
C ASN A 63 4.04 16.35 -6.71
N GLU A 64 5.02 16.06 -5.85
CA GLU A 64 6.40 16.50 -6.02
C GLU A 64 7.02 15.94 -7.30
N VAL A 65 6.75 14.67 -7.62
CA VAL A 65 7.24 14.08 -8.87
C VAL A 65 6.56 14.71 -10.10
N VAL A 66 5.33 15.20 -10.00
CA VAL A 66 4.68 15.95 -11.09
C VAL A 66 5.33 17.33 -11.26
N ALA A 67 5.68 18.00 -10.16
CA ALA A 67 6.32 19.31 -10.19
C ALA A 67 7.78 19.27 -10.70
N GLY A 68 8.51 18.18 -10.49
CA GLY A 68 9.88 17.99 -10.98
C GLY A 68 10.01 17.60 -12.45
N ASN A 69 8.91 17.31 -13.13
CA ASN A 69 8.86 16.90 -14.55
C ASN A 69 8.20 17.96 -15.47
N ALA A 70 7.95 19.17 -14.96
CA ALA A 70 7.46 20.33 -15.70
C ALA A 70 8.59 21.35 -15.92
#